data_AF-A0AA95DZJ4-F1
#
_entry.id   AF-A0AA95DZJ4-F1
#
_cell.length_a   1.000
_cell.length_b   1.000
_cell.length_c   1.000
_cell.angle_alpha   90.00
_cell.angle_beta   90.00
_cell.angle_gamma   90.00
#
_symmetry.space_group_name_H-M   'P 1'
#
loop_
_entity.id
_entity.type
_entity.pdbx_description
1 polymer ?
#
loop_
_entity_poly.entity_id
_entity_poly.type
_entity_poly.pdbx_seq_one_letter_code
_entity_poly.pdbx_strand_id
1 'polypeptide(L)' 'MYHKSLKQNANLGKSPAHSQRARFNHMFLATYAVFKLECLKIKTKLNHFALRTKLLLSANQSAFAQLKAISGA' A
#
# COMPACT_ATOMS: atom_id res chain seq x y z
N MET A 1 -14.36 7.54 -1.11
CA MET A 1 -13.33 6.50 -1.32
C MET A 1 -11.93 7.07 -1.61
N TYR A 2 -11.82 8.13 -2.42
CA TYR A 2 -10.55 8.81 -2.72
C TYR A 2 -9.84 9.39 -1.48
N HIS A 3 -10.53 10.19 -0.66
CA HIS A 3 -9.95 10.83 0.53
C HIS A 3 -9.48 9.80 1.58
N LYS A 4 -10.21 8.69 1.74
CA LYS A 4 -9.84 7.59 2.65
C LYS A 4 -8.59 6.88 2.14
N SER A 5 -8.50 6.61 0.84
CA SER A 5 -7.33 5.99 0.22
C SER A 5 -6.11 6.91 0.28
N LEU A 6 -6.28 8.21 0.10
CA LEU A 6 -5.18 9.17 0.17
C LEU A 6 -4.60 9.28 1.60
N LYS A 7 -5.46 9.34 2.62
CA LYS A 7 -5.00 9.37 4.03
C LYS A 7 -4.41 8.04 4.50
N GLN A 8 -5.06 6.91 4.20
CA GLN A 8 -4.70 5.60 4.77
C GLN A 8 -3.74 4.78 3.89
N ASN A 9 -3.83 4.88 2.57
CA ASN A 9 -2.94 4.12 1.66
C ASN A 9 -1.70 4.91 1.23
N ALA A 10 -1.81 6.24 1.11
CA ALA A 10 -0.69 7.10 0.69
C ALA A 10 -0.09 7.93 1.84
N ASN A 11 -0.51 7.69 3.09
CA ASN A 11 0.05 8.29 4.31
C ASN A 11 0.23 9.82 4.25
N LEU A 12 -0.64 10.53 3.51
CA LEU A 12 -0.48 11.97 3.25
C LEU A 12 -0.26 12.81 4.52
N GLY A 13 -0.93 12.45 5.63
CA GLY A 13 -0.84 13.17 6.91
C GLY A 13 0.30 12.75 7.84
N LYS A 14 1.17 11.79 7.45
CA LYS A 14 2.22 11.24 8.32
C LYS A 14 3.64 11.48 7.80
N SER A 15 3.82 12.40 6.86
CA SER A 15 5.15 12.69 6.31
C SER A 15 6.07 13.27 7.39
N PRO A 16 7.21 12.63 7.73
CA PRO A 16 8.17 13.14 8.71
C PRO A 16 9.08 14.24 8.12
N ALA A 17 8.84 14.66 6.87
CA ALA A 17 9.73 15.56 6.15
C ALA A 17 9.68 17.00 6.69
N HIS A 18 10.84 17.52 7.10
CA HIS A 18 10.96 18.86 7.67
C HIS A 18 11.09 19.97 6.59
N SER A 19 11.55 19.65 5.38
CA SER A 19 11.74 20.64 4.31
C SER A 19 10.48 20.86 3.48
N GLN A 20 10.21 22.10 3.09
CA GLN A 20 9.02 22.47 2.30
C GLN A 20 8.93 21.69 0.99
N ARG A 21 10.06 21.55 0.28
CA ARG A 21 10.15 20.80 -0.97
C ARG A 21 9.78 19.32 -0.77
N ALA A 22 10.29 18.68 0.28
CA ALA A 22 9.98 17.28 0.55
C ALA A 22 8.52 17.06 0.94
N ARG A 23 7.88 18.01 1.65
CA ARG A 23 6.44 17.95 1.96
C ARG A 23 5.57 18.06 0.69
N PHE A 24 5.89 18.97 -0.22
CA PHE A 24 5.18 19.09 -1.50
C PHE A 24 5.39 17.88 -2.39
N ASN A 25 6.63 17.39 -2.50
CA ASN A 25 6.93 16.18 -3.26
C ASN A 25 6.17 14.97 -2.69
N HIS A 26 6.08 14.83 -1.37
CA HIS A 26 5.29 13.79 -0.72
C HIS A 26 3.80 13.91 -1.06
N MET A 27 3.22 15.11 -1.06
CA MET A 27 1.82 15.33 -1.45
C MET A 27 1.55 14.96 -2.91
N PHE A 28 2.45 15.33 -3.81
CA PHE A 28 2.35 14.99 -5.23
C PHE A 28 2.46 13.47 -5.45
N LEU A 29 3.47 12.83 -4.84
CA LEU A 29 3.67 11.38 -4.92
C LEU A 29 2.51 10.60 -4.31
N ALA A 30 1.94 11.08 -3.19
CA ALA A 30 0.77 10.46 -2.57
C ALA A 30 -0.45 10.48 -3.50
N THR A 31 -0.66 11.60 -4.20
CA THR A 31 -1.73 11.73 -5.20
C THR A 31 -1.51 10.79 -6.39
N TYR A 32 -0.27 10.73 -6.90
CA TYR A 32 0.11 9.84 -7.99
C TYR A 32 -0.04 8.35 -7.62
N ALA A 33 0.30 7.98 -6.38
CA ALA A 33 0.14 6.62 -5.87
C ALA A 33 -1.34 6.18 -5.84
N VAL A 34 -2.25 7.07 -5.43
CA VAL A 34 -3.70 6.79 -5.47
C VAL A 34 -4.19 6.61 -6.90
N PHE A 35 -3.70 7.43 -7.85
CA PHE A 35 -4.04 7.25 -9.26
C PHE A 35 -3.60 5.88 -9.80
N LYS A 36 -2.36 5.45 -9.50
CA LYS A 36 -1.90 4.10 -9.83
C LYS A 36 -2.75 3.00 -9.19
N LEU A 37 -3.18 3.18 -7.96
CA LEU A 37 -4.08 2.23 -7.27
C LEU A 37 -5.45 2.13 -7.96
N GLU A 38 -6.02 3.24 -8.41
CA GLU A 38 -7.28 3.24 -9.17
C GLU A 38 -7.10 2.56 -10.53
N CYS A 39 -5.98 2.79 -11.23
CA CYS A 39 -5.65 2.04 -12.46
C CYS A 39 -5.55 0.53 -12.20
N LEU A 40 -4.95 0.13 -11.07
CA LEU A 40 -4.79 -1.27 -10.71
C LEU A 40 -6.12 -1.92 -10.33
N LYS A 41 -7.00 -1.18 -9.65
CA LYS A 41 -8.39 -1.57 -9.36
C LYS A 41 -9.19 -1.81 -10.64
N ILE A 42 -9.05 -0.96 -11.66
CA ILE A 42 -9.71 -1.16 -12.96
C ILE A 42 -9.22 -2.47 -13.62
N LYS A 43 -7.91 -2.71 -13.61
CA LYS A 43 -7.31 -3.92 -14.21
C LYS A 43 -7.68 -5.21 -13.47
N THR A 44 -7.72 -5.17 -12.13
CA THR A 44 -7.97 -6.36 -11.31
C THR A 44 -9.43 -6.54 -10.92
N LYS A 45 -10.30 -5.55 -11.17
CA LYS A 45 -11.69 -5.45 -10.68
C LYS A 45 -11.82 -5.59 -9.15
N LEU A 46 -10.72 -5.43 -8.40
CA LEU A 46 -10.67 -5.58 -6.95
C LEU A 46 -10.54 -4.23 -6.26
N ASN A 47 -11.25 -4.05 -5.13
CA ASN A 47 -11.16 -2.84 -4.30
C ASN A 47 -9.73 -2.69 -3.71
N HIS A 48 -9.28 -1.46 -3.41
CA HIS A 48 -7.95 -1.17 -2.87
C HIS A 48 -7.61 -1.99 -1.62
N PHE A 49 -8.59 -2.17 -0.73
CA PHE A 49 -8.44 -3.01 0.46
C PHE A 49 -8.30 -4.49 0.13
N ALA A 50 -9.10 -5.00 -0.81
CA ALA A 50 -9.04 -6.40 -1.23
C ALA A 50 -7.70 -6.73 -1.88
N LEU A 51 -7.14 -5.80 -2.67
CA LEU A 51 -5.82 -5.94 -3.27
C LEU A 51 -4.72 -6.03 -2.18
N ARG A 52 -4.76 -5.13 -1.20
CA ARG A 52 -3.82 -5.14 -0.06
C ARG A 52 -3.93 -6.44 0.74
N THR A 53 -5.15 -6.88 1.06
CA THR A 53 -5.38 -8.12 1.81
C THR A 53 -4.91 -9.35 1.04
N LYS A 54 -5.13 -9.42 -0.29
CA LYS A 54 -4.67 -10.53 -1.13
C LYS A 54 -3.15 -10.64 -1.12
N LEU A 55 -2.44 -9.51 -1.27
CA LEU A 55 -0.98 -9.47 -1.20
C LEU A 55 -0.48 -9.88 0.19
N LEU A 56 -1.09 -9.35 1.25
CA LEU A 56 -0.71 -9.68 2.63
C LEU A 56 -0.92 -11.17 2.95
N LEU A 57 -2.05 -11.74 2.52
CA LEU A 57 -2.33 -13.15 2.73
C LEU A 57 -1.31 -14.04 2.03
N SER A 58 -0.98 -13.73 0.76
CA SER A 58 0.04 -14.46 0.00
C SER A 58 1.42 -14.36 0.66
N ALA A 59 1.81 -13.15 1.11
CA ALA A 59 3.06 -12.94 1.82
C ALA A 59 3.11 -13.71 3.14
N ASN A 60 2.03 -13.69 3.93
CA ASN A 60 1.94 -14.43 5.19
C ASN A 60 1.99 -15.95 4.97
N GLN A 61 1.33 -16.47 3.94
CA GLN A 61 1.40 -17.90 3.59
C GLN A 61 2.81 -18.31 3.21
N SER A 62 3.51 -17.50 2.40
CA SER A 62 4.91 -17.74 2.02
C SER A 62 5.84 -17.67 3.23
N ALA A 63 5.71 -16.63 4.06
CA ALA A 63 6.50 -16.49 5.29
C ALA A 63 6.26 -17.65 6.26
N PHE A 64 5.01 -18.10 6.40
CA PHE A 64 4.68 -19.26 7.23
C PHE A 64 5.23 -20.58 6.67
N ALA A 65 5.22 -20.75 5.34
CA ALA A 65 5.84 -21.90 4.70
C ALA A 65 7.36 -21.94 4.95
N GLN A 66 8.04 -20.79 4.83
CA GLN A 66 9.46 -20.65 5.15
C GLN A 66 9.73 -20.93 6.63
N LEU A 67 8.88 -20.40 7.53
CA LEU A 67 9.00 -20.63 8.96
C LEU A 67 8.84 -22.12 9.30
N LYS A 68 7.89 -22.83 8.70
CA LYS A 68 7.75 -24.29 8.86
C LYS A 68 8.96 -25.06 8.34
N ALA A 69 9.52 -24.65 7.21
CA ALA A 69 10.72 -25.28 6.65
C ALA A 69 11.96 -25.11 7.55
N ILE A 70 12.09 -23.95 8.21
CA ILE A 70 13.19 -23.66 9.14
C ILE A 70 12.96 -24.30 10.51
N SER A 71 11.70 -24.34 10.97
CA SER A 71 11.34 -24.81 12.31
C SER A 71 11.38 -26.32 12.49
N GLY A 72 11.62 -27.11 11.43
CA GLY A 72 11.78 -28.56 11.52
C GLY A 72 10.63 -29.25 12.26
N ALA A 73 9.48 -29.36 11.60
CA ALA A 73 8.53 -30.42 11.89
C ALA A 73 8.69 -31.52 10.85
#